data_AF-A0A8X6YLP3-F1
#
_entry.id   AF-A0A8X6YLP3-F1
#
_cell.length_a   1.000
_cell.length_b   1.000
_cell.length_c   1.000
_cell.angle_alpha   90.00
_cell.angle_beta   90.00
_cell.angle_gamma   90.00
#
_symmetry.space_group_name_H-M   'P 1'
#
loop_
_entity.id
_entity.type
_entity.pdbx_description
1 polymer ?
#
loop_
_entity_poly.entity_id
_entity_poly.type
_entity_poly.pdbx_seq_one_letter_code
_entity_poly.pdbx_strand_id
1 'polypeptide(L)'
;MRPTGLEVNIPGVDYRFRYLWQLVIEQTFLQFGSELAMSSSAVQKLAKPQLRGLFRSYLQKHLTIAIVSGIAGSIAWKFLVMDPRKKAYAEFYKTYDPDAEYKRMKEAGVLPPFPVVD
;
A
#
# COMPACT_ATOMS: atom_id res chain seq x y z
N MET A 1 -42.11 43.84 -5.12
CA MET A 1 -42.54 45.00 -5.93
C MET A 1 -41.70 45.01 -7.19
N ARG A 2 -42.25 44.60 -8.34
CA ARG A 2 -41.55 44.68 -9.62
C ARG A 2 -41.65 46.16 -10.04
N PRO A 3 -40.55 46.90 -10.22
CA PRO A 3 -40.65 48.27 -10.68
C PRO A 3 -41.25 48.22 -12.09
N THR A 4 -42.49 48.69 -12.21
CA THR A 4 -43.21 48.88 -13.46
C THR A 4 -42.41 49.90 -14.26
N GLY A 5 -41.74 49.41 -15.31
CA GLY A 5 -40.97 50.22 -16.22
C GLY A 5 -41.88 51.27 -16.87
N LEU A 6 -41.61 52.54 -16.58
CA LEU A 6 -41.93 53.61 -17.49
C LEU A 6 -41.07 53.36 -18.72
N GLU A 7 -41.65 52.80 -19.78
CA GLU A 7 -40.96 52.66 -21.08
C GLU A 7 -40.76 54.07 -21.66
N VAL A 8 -39.68 54.72 -21.22
CA VAL A 8 -39.10 55.85 -21.93
C VAL A 8 -38.44 55.25 -23.17
N ASN A 9 -39.22 55.16 -24.25
CA ASN A 9 -38.77 54.66 -25.54
C ASN A 9 -37.81 55.68 -26.18
N ILE A 10 -36.52 55.54 -25.90
CA ILE A 10 -35.47 56.35 -26.50
C ILE A 10 -35.13 55.71 -27.86
N PRO A 11 -35.39 56.38 -29.00
CA PRO A 11 -35.15 55.79 -30.31
C PRO A 11 -33.65 55.53 -30.51
N GLY A 12 -33.29 54.27 -30.77
CA GLY A 12 -31.92 53.83 -31.08
C GLY A 12 -31.19 53.06 -29.97
N VAL A 13 -31.81 52.83 -28.80
CA VAL A 13 -31.20 52.06 -27.70
C VAL A 13 -31.81 50.67 -27.62
N ASP A 14 -31.02 49.62 -27.82
CA ASP A 14 -31.49 48.23 -27.74
C ASP A 14 -31.53 47.74 -26.29
N TYR A 15 -32.72 47.77 -25.69
CA TYR A 15 -32.97 47.28 -24.33
C TYR A 15 -32.88 45.75 -24.21
N ARG A 16 -32.84 44.99 -25.32
CA ARG A 16 -32.71 43.53 -25.29
C ARG A 16 -31.43 43.09 -24.61
N PHE A 17 -30.33 43.83 -24.79
CA PHE A 17 -29.08 43.54 -24.10
C PHE A 17 -29.23 43.61 -22.58
N ARG A 18 -30.00 44.56 -22.04
CA ARG A 18 -30.24 44.70 -20.59
C ARG A 18 -31.02 43.51 -20.03
N TYR A 19 -32.06 43.06 -20.72
CA TYR A 19 -32.85 41.90 -20.30
C TYR A 19 -32.06 40.60 -20.41
N LEU A 20 -31.29 40.43 -21.50
CA LEU A 20 -30.41 39.27 -21.66
C LEU A 20 -29.31 39.24 -20.59
N TRP A 21 -28.76 40.40 -20.23
CA TRP A 21 -27.79 40.49 -19.13
C TRP A 21 -28.41 40.12 -17.78
N GLN A 22 -29.65 40.55 -17.52
CA GLN A 22 -30.39 40.16 -16.30
C GLN A 22 -30.66 38.65 -16.25
N LEU A 23 -31.10 38.05 -17.36
CA LEU A 23 -31.40 36.61 -17.42
C LEU A 23 -30.14 35.75 -17.23
N VAL A 24 -29.01 36.16 -17.80
CA VAL A 24 -27.72 35.47 -17.60
C VAL A 24 -27.25 35.57 -16.15
N ILE A 25 -27.41 36.73 -15.49
CA ILE A 25 -27.14 36.87 -14.06
C ILE A 25 -28.05 35.93 -13.24
N GLU A 26 -29.35 35.90 -13.54
CA GLU A 26 -30.31 35.07 -12.80
C GLU A 26 -30.03 33.57 -12.96
N GLN A 27 -29.69 33.12 -14.17
CA GLN A 27 -29.31 31.73 -14.42
C GLN A 27 -28.01 31.34 -13.69
N THR A 28 -27.02 32.24 -13.68
CA THR A 28 -25.75 32.02 -12.98
C THR A 28 -25.96 31.97 -11.46
N PHE A 29 -26.82 32.84 -10.93
CA PHE A 29 -27.13 32.88 -9.50
C PHE A 29 -27.90 31.65 -9.02
N LEU A 30 -28.89 31.19 -9.80
CA LEU A 30 -29.65 29.97 -9.48
C LEU A 30 -28.76 28.72 -9.53
N GLN A 31 -27.83 28.64 -10.48
CA GLN A 31 -26.89 27.54 -10.60
C GLN A 31 -25.90 27.51 -9.43
N PHE A 32 -25.32 28.66 -9.09
CA PHE A 32 -24.43 28.81 -7.94
C PHE A 32 -25.12 28.50 -6.60
N GLY A 33 -26.38 28.92 -6.44
CA GLY A 33 -27.18 28.58 -5.27
C GLY A 33 -27.40 27.07 -5.10
N SER A 34 -27.65 26.36 -6.21
CA SER A 34 -27.82 24.90 -6.20
C SER A 34 -26.55 24.12 -5.86
N GLU A 35 -25.37 24.63 -6.27
CA GLU A 35 -24.08 24.02 -5.95
C GLU A 35 -23.71 24.18 -4.47
N LEU A 36 -24.01 25.33 -3.85
CA LEU A 36 -23.80 25.54 -2.42
C LEU A 36 -24.70 24.64 -1.56
N ALA A 37 -25.96 24.44 -1.98
CA ALA A 37 -26.87 23.51 -1.32
C ALA A 37 -26.38 22.05 -1.41
N MET A 38 -25.82 21.65 -2.55
CA MET A 38 -25.23 20.31 -2.76
C MET A 38 -23.93 20.12 -1.95
N SER A 39 -23.07 21.15 -1.87
CA SER A 39 -21.81 21.12 -1.09
C SER A 39 -22.04 20.99 0.42
N SER A 40 -23.08 21.65 0.96
CA SER A 40 -23.43 21.56 2.39
C SER A 40 -23.89 20.16 2.80
N SER A 41 -24.56 19.43 1.90
CA SER A 41 -25.02 18.06 2.15
C SER A 41 -23.89 17.02 2.13
N ALA A 42 -22.76 17.35 1.49
CA ALA A 42 -21.58 16.49 1.40
C ALA A 42 -20.62 16.63 2.61
N VAL A 43 -20.80 17.64 3.46
CA VAL A 43 -20.05 17.75 4.73
C VAL A 43 -20.72 16.87 5.77
N GLN A 44 -20.54 15.55 5.65
CA GLN A 44 -20.81 14.65 6.76
C GLN A 44 -20.05 15.12 7.99
N LYS A 45 -20.73 15.24 9.14
CA LYS A 45 -20.09 15.53 10.42
C LYS A 45 -19.04 14.45 10.72
N LEU A 46 -17.78 14.77 10.51
CA LEU A 46 -16.66 13.89 10.82
C LEU A 46 -16.70 13.59 12.32
N ALA A 47 -16.85 12.31 12.69
CA ALA A 47 -16.82 11.89 14.08
C ALA A 47 -15.51 12.36 14.73
N LYS A 48 -15.59 12.87 15.97
CA LYS A 48 -14.44 13.49 16.63
C LYS A 48 -13.28 12.48 16.71
N PRO A 49 -12.12 12.74 16.10
CA PRO A 49 -11.01 11.79 16.10
C PRO A 49 -10.47 11.62 17.53
N GLN A 50 -9.84 10.47 17.79
CA GLN A 50 -9.10 10.28 19.04
C GLN A 50 -7.94 11.28 19.10
N LEU A 51 -7.91 12.15 20.11
CA LEU A 51 -6.89 13.20 20.30
C LEU A 51 -5.87 12.87 21.40
N ARG A 52 -6.05 11.77 22.11
CA ARG A 52 -5.17 11.35 23.23
C ARG A 52 -4.79 9.88 23.09
N GLY A 53 -3.58 9.54 23.55
CA GLY A 53 -3.13 8.15 23.60
C GLY A 53 -2.78 7.52 22.24
N LEU A 54 -2.62 8.31 21.17
CA LEU A 54 -2.24 7.79 19.85
C LEU A 54 -0.98 6.95 19.94
N PHE A 55 0.06 7.45 20.61
CA PHE A 55 1.34 6.75 20.74
C PHE A 55 1.19 5.34 21.31
N ARG A 56 0.39 5.17 22.39
CA ARG A 56 0.12 3.84 22.97
C ARG A 56 -0.58 2.92 21.98
N SER A 57 -1.55 3.44 21.24
CA SER A 57 -2.30 2.66 20.24
C SER A 57 -1.41 2.22 19.06
N TYR A 58 -0.48 3.08 18.63
CA TYR A 58 0.50 2.74 17.59
C TYR A 58 1.52 1.72 18.11
N LEU A 59 2.05 1.93 19.32
CA LEU A 59 3.07 1.07 19.89
C LEU A 59 2.57 -0.37 20.08
N GLN A 60 1.33 -0.55 20.55
CA GLN A 60 0.72 -1.87 20.67
C GLN A 60 0.57 -2.57 19.32
N LYS A 61 0.13 -1.85 18.27
CA LYS A 61 -0.01 -2.40 16.92
C LYS A 61 1.34 -2.82 16.34
N HIS A 62 2.32 -1.92 16.37
CA HIS A 62 3.63 -2.18 15.77
C HIS A 62 4.42 -3.26 16.53
N LEU A 63 4.28 -3.33 17.85
CA LEU A 63 4.91 -4.38 18.64
C LEU A 63 4.37 -5.78 18.26
N THR A 64 3.05 -5.92 18.12
CA THR A 64 2.46 -7.19 17.68
C THR A 64 2.92 -7.55 16.27
N ILE A 65 2.93 -6.59 15.34
CA ILE A 65 3.40 -6.82 13.96
C ILE A 65 4.88 -7.27 13.95
N ALA A 66 5.73 -6.63 14.75
CA ALA A 66 7.16 -6.96 14.82
C ALA A 66 7.41 -8.36 15.39
N ILE A 67 6.66 -8.77 16.41
CA ILE A 67 6.78 -10.12 16.99
C ILE A 67 6.34 -11.16 15.97
N VAL A 68 5.20 -10.95 15.32
CA VAL A 68 4.66 -11.88 14.32
C VAL A 68 5.61 -11.99 13.12
N SER A 69 6.15 -10.87 12.63
CA SER A 69 7.09 -10.89 11.50
C SER A 69 8.41 -11.59 11.86
N GLY A 70 8.91 -11.40 13.09
CA GLY A 70 10.10 -12.10 13.59
C GLY A 70 9.91 -13.62 13.66
N ILE A 71 8.78 -14.07 14.21
CA ILE A 71 8.43 -15.50 14.29
C ILE A 71 8.28 -16.08 12.88
N ALA A 72 7.54 -15.40 12.00
CA ALA A 72 7.35 -15.84 10.63
C ALA A 72 8.69 -15.99 9.88
N GLY A 73 9.59 -15.02 10.01
CA GLY A 73 10.93 -15.08 9.42
C GLY A 73 11.76 -16.24 9.96
N SER A 74 11.73 -16.48 11.27
CA SER A 74 12.45 -17.60 11.90
C SER A 74 11.94 -18.96 11.43
N ILE A 75 10.62 -19.12 11.32
CA ILE A 75 9.98 -20.34 10.81
C ILE A 75 10.36 -20.56 9.34
N ALA A 76 10.27 -19.51 8.51
CA ALA A 76 10.64 -19.59 7.11
C ALA A 76 12.10 -20.04 6.93
N TRP A 77 13.03 -19.47 7.71
CA TRP A 77 14.43 -19.86 7.65
C TRP A 77 14.67 -21.32 8.06
N LYS A 78 13.97 -21.79 9.10
CA LYS A 78 14.12 -23.17 9.57
C LYS A 78 13.72 -24.17 8.49
N PHE A 79 12.55 -23.99 7.89
CA PHE A 79 12.05 -24.93 6.88
C PHE A 79 12.77 -24.82 5.54
N LEU A 80 13.10 -23.60 5.09
CA LEU A 80 13.69 -23.40 3.76
C LEU A 80 15.20 -23.68 3.73
N VAL A 81 15.92 -23.50 4.84
CA VAL A 81 17.38 -23.58 4.86
C VAL A 81 17.89 -24.65 5.79
N MET A 82 17.43 -24.71 7.04
CA MET A 82 18.02 -25.64 8.00
C MET A 82 17.65 -27.10 7.72
N ASP A 83 16.37 -27.36 7.49
CA ASP A 83 15.86 -28.71 7.30
C ASP A 83 16.38 -29.40 6.02
N PRO A 84 16.41 -28.76 4.84
CA PRO A 84 16.99 -29.40 3.65
C PRO A 84 18.50 -29.63 3.80
N ARG A 85 19.23 -28.72 4.47
CA ARG A 85 20.66 -28.94 4.74
C ARG A 85 20.86 -30.16 5.63
N LYS A 86 20.13 -30.26 6.75
CA LYS A 86 20.21 -31.43 7.65
C LYS A 86 19.83 -32.71 6.94
N LYS A 87 18.79 -32.68 6.11
CA LYS A 87 18.36 -33.83 5.31
C LYS A 87 19.43 -34.27 4.32
N ALA A 88 20.05 -33.33 3.59
CA ALA A 88 21.12 -33.65 2.64
C ALA A 88 22.33 -34.32 3.32
N TYR A 89 22.77 -33.82 4.48
CA TYR A 89 23.84 -34.48 5.24
C TYR A 89 23.41 -35.88 5.72
N ALA A 90 22.19 -36.01 6.23
CA ALA A 90 21.69 -37.30 6.70
C ALA A 90 21.53 -38.31 5.54
N GLU A 91 21.15 -37.87 4.34
CA GLU A 91 21.07 -38.71 3.16
C GLU A 91 22.46 -39.13 2.67
N PHE A 92 23.43 -38.21 2.65
CA PHE A 92 24.81 -38.52 2.29
C PHE A 92 25.36 -39.67 3.14
N TYR A 93 25.29 -39.56 4.47
CA TYR A 93 25.83 -40.58 5.37
C TYR A 93 25.05 -41.90 5.43
N LYS A 94 23.82 -41.96 4.88
CA LYS A 94 23.05 -43.23 4.84
C LYS A 94 23.56 -44.20 3.77
N THR A 95 24.06 -43.67 2.66
CA THR A 95 24.50 -44.47 1.50
C THR A 95 26.00 -44.34 1.25
N TYR A 96 26.73 -43.66 2.14
CA TYR A 96 28.16 -43.42 1.99
C TYR A 96 28.96 -44.69 2.34
N ASP A 97 29.71 -45.20 1.36
CA ASP A 97 30.69 -46.27 1.55
C ASP A 97 32.11 -45.67 1.46
N PRO A 98 32.86 -45.60 2.58
CA PRO A 98 34.17 -44.95 2.63
C PRO A 98 35.21 -45.65 1.74
N ASP A 99 35.14 -46.96 1.56
CA ASP A 99 36.13 -47.73 0.80
C ASP A 99 35.98 -47.49 -0.71
N ALA A 100 34.74 -47.39 -1.19
CA ALA A 100 34.43 -47.09 -2.58
C ALA A 100 34.88 -45.66 -2.97
N GLU A 101 34.66 -44.68 -2.09
CA GLU A 101 35.08 -43.30 -2.34
C GLU A 101 36.61 -43.14 -2.29
N TYR A 102 37.28 -43.84 -1.37
CA TYR A 102 38.74 -43.89 -1.31
C TYR A 102 39.35 -44.44 -2.59
N LYS A 103 38.78 -45.52 -3.13
CA LYS A 103 39.23 -46.11 -4.39
C LYS A 103 39.09 -45.13 -5.56
N ARG A 104 37.94 -44.43 -5.67
CA ARG A 104 37.74 -43.37 -6.69
C ARG A 104 38.76 -42.24 -6.56
N MET A 105 39.02 -41.77 -5.34
CA MET A 105 39.96 -40.68 -5.09
C MET A 105 41.41 -41.09 -5.37
N LYS A 106 41.77 -42.36 -5.11
CA LYS A 106 43.08 -42.94 -5.42
C LYS A 106 43.28 -43.06 -6.93
N GLU A 107 42.26 -43.53 -7.66
CA GLU A 107 42.26 -43.60 -9.12
C GLU A 107 42.33 -42.20 -9.76
N ALA A 108 41.70 -41.19 -9.14
CA ALA A 108 41.75 -39.80 -9.58
C ALA A 108 43.07 -39.07 -9.24
N GLY A 109 43.98 -39.70 -8.48
CA GLY A 109 45.29 -39.13 -8.14
C GLY A 109 45.25 -37.88 -7.26
N VAL A 110 44.14 -37.63 -6.55
CA VAL A 110 43.93 -36.43 -5.72
C VAL A 110 44.55 -36.57 -4.33
N LEU A 111 44.73 -37.81 -3.86
CA LEU A 111 45.22 -38.09 -2.51
C LEU A 111 46.76 -38.01 -2.46
N PRO A 112 47.36 -37.23 -1.54
CA PRO A 112 48.78 -37.33 -1.23
C PRO A 112 49.10 -38.73 -0.66
N PRO A 113 50.35 -39.21 -0.77
CA PRO A 113 50.73 -40.50 -0.22
C PRO A 113 50.56 -40.49 1.30
N PHE A 114 49.65 -41.31 1.79
CA PHE A 114 49.47 -41.52 3.22
C PHE A 114 50.69 -42.26 3.78
N PRO A 115 51.20 -41.92 4.98
CA PRO A 115 52.19 -42.74 5.65
C PRO A 115 51.56 -44.11 5.93
N VAL A 116 52.22 -45.16 5.45
CA VAL A 116 51.82 -46.54 5.68
C VAL A 116 52.09 -46.83 7.16
N VAL A 117 51.07 -47.27 7.90
CA VAL A 117 51.25 -47.76 9.27
C VAL A 117 51.44 -49.26 9.14
N ASP A 118 52.68 -49.70 9.30
CA ASP A 118 53.09 -51.11 9.30
C ASP A 118 52.64 -51.82 10.59
#